data_AF-A0A496VN77-F1
#
_entry.id   AF-A0A496VN77-F1
#
_cell.length_a   1.000
_cell.length_b   1.000
_cell.length_c   1.000
_cell.angle_alpha   90.00
_cell.angle_beta   90.00
_cell.angle_gamma   90.00
#
_symmetry.space_group_name_H-M   'P 1'
#
loop_
_entity.id
_entity.type
_entity.pdbx_description
1 polymer ?
#
loop_
_entity_poly.entity_id
_entity_poly.type
_entity_poly.pdbx_seq_one_letter_code
_entity_poly.pdbx_strand_id
1 'polypeptide(L)'
;MIRYFYLFLFLGCLSSLQALPLFERAFQQGYAENLNNAAAKSFAYGYLGQLYENDKRYDDALLLTRQALFSAQKIREQAHISYLWYWQLGRILKAQGNQSGAIAAYQQAVKNIQPVRIPLTMTDYFFDSSDEIINFVTSFRETTGSVYFELADLLLQQARSAQTAKRDKLLKQARNVIEIFKETELQDYFQHECLELQTKCIDLDQIIDAETAVLYPIPLPDRLELLLHRRNSLTQVTVPIREKILHDQIISFLLPLHNPHPEKLTRNVAASASDLSALKEICFPQRRNRVPAIQTFLEPAQTLYSSLIKPLLSQLQDIKTWVIVPDGILRPLLPCTMVKHFLFNNLHWRSHRTFVSRNRSFEPEKKTILLGGLSEAVQGFSSLPCTEYELKSLHTLYDVHHKYLINKEFTISNLYQNIKHNNFSIVHIASHGQFSANLEDTFILTYDDKMSMDQLLSNFIGNYKTLPFPRRKHCKMLKK
;
A
#
# COMPACT_ATOMS: atom_id res chain seq x y z
N MET A 1 4.70 14.87 -35.72
CA MET A 1 5.03 13.82 -34.74
C MET A 1 4.27 14.00 -33.41
N ILE A 2 4.36 15.16 -32.74
CA ILE A 2 3.69 15.38 -31.43
C ILE A 2 2.16 15.57 -31.57
N ARG A 3 1.67 16.27 -32.61
CA ARG A 3 0.22 16.58 -32.77
C ARG A 3 -0.70 15.38 -33.03
N TYR A 4 -0.19 14.25 -33.54
CA TYR A 4 -1.01 13.06 -33.85
C TYR A 4 -0.96 11.98 -32.76
N PHE A 5 0.04 12.05 -31.87
CA PHE A 5 0.10 11.24 -30.65
C PHE A 5 -0.97 11.69 -29.64
N TYR A 6 -1.33 12.98 -29.63
CA TYR A 6 -2.47 13.49 -28.87
C TYR A 6 -3.83 13.02 -29.40
N LEU A 7 -3.95 12.70 -30.70
CA LEU A 7 -5.17 12.13 -31.26
C LEU A 7 -5.41 10.69 -30.78
N PHE A 8 -4.32 9.95 -30.53
CA PHE A 8 -4.33 8.62 -29.89
C PHE A 8 -4.82 8.66 -28.43
N LEU A 9 -4.58 9.76 -27.72
CA LEU A 9 -5.01 9.98 -26.33
C LEU A 9 -6.47 10.50 -26.22
N PHE A 10 -6.93 11.29 -27.18
CA PHE A 10 -8.27 11.92 -27.13
C PHE A 10 -9.43 11.00 -27.53
N LEU A 11 -9.17 9.90 -28.26
CA LEU A 11 -10.21 8.98 -28.73
C LEU A 11 -10.79 8.06 -27.63
N GLY A 12 -10.24 8.11 -26.40
CA GLY A 12 -10.76 7.36 -25.24
C GLY A 12 -12.10 7.87 -24.67
N CYS A 13 -12.65 8.96 -25.21
CA CYS A 13 -13.91 9.57 -24.76
C CYS A 13 -15.14 9.12 -25.58
N LEU A 14 -14.95 8.30 -26.61
CA LEU A 14 -16.03 7.79 -27.45
C LEU A 14 -16.48 6.42 -26.95
N SER A 15 -17.78 6.24 -26.75
CA SER A 15 -18.42 4.94 -26.48
C SER A 15 -17.82 3.83 -27.36
N SER A 16 -17.63 2.62 -26.81
CA SER A 16 -16.94 1.49 -27.46
C SER A 16 -17.32 1.25 -28.93
N LEU A 17 -18.58 1.51 -29.30
CA LEU A 17 -19.09 1.37 -30.67
C LEU A 17 -18.49 2.35 -31.70
N GLN A 18 -18.09 3.56 -31.31
CA GLN A 18 -17.59 4.59 -32.22
C GLN A 18 -16.06 4.65 -32.29
N ALA A 19 -15.37 4.19 -31.23
CA ALA A 19 -13.91 4.20 -31.17
C ALA A 19 -13.27 3.09 -32.02
N LEU A 20 -13.89 1.91 -32.09
CA LEU A 20 -13.32 0.73 -32.78
C LEU A 20 -13.05 0.99 -34.28
N PRO A 21 -13.98 1.52 -35.10
CA PRO A 21 -13.73 1.74 -36.53
C PRO A 21 -12.70 2.85 -36.79
N LEU A 22 -12.61 3.83 -35.89
CA LEU A 22 -11.63 4.93 -35.95
C LEU A 22 -10.23 4.42 -35.60
N PHE A 23 -10.11 3.57 -34.58
CA PHE A 23 -8.84 2.96 -34.19
C PHE A 23 -8.36 1.94 -35.22
N GLU A 24 -9.26 1.10 -35.76
CA GLU A 24 -8.98 0.20 -36.87
C GLU A 24 -8.51 0.96 -38.11
N ARG A 25 -9.18 2.07 -38.47
CA ARG A 25 -8.71 2.93 -39.57
C ARG A 25 -7.38 3.59 -39.26
N ALA A 26 -7.14 4.07 -38.04
CA ALA A 26 -5.84 4.62 -37.64
C ALA A 26 -4.72 3.55 -37.67
N PHE A 27 -5.05 2.30 -37.35
CA PHE A 27 -4.15 1.16 -37.45
C PHE A 27 -3.85 0.79 -38.92
N GLN A 28 -4.90 0.66 -39.74
CA GLN A 28 -4.86 0.31 -41.17
C GLN A 28 -4.24 1.41 -42.05
N GLN A 29 -4.57 2.68 -41.81
CA GLN A 29 -4.09 3.84 -42.57
C GLN A 29 -2.75 4.36 -42.06
N GLY A 30 -2.38 4.05 -40.81
CA GLY A 30 -1.36 4.78 -40.08
C GLY A 30 0.04 4.23 -40.23
N TYR A 31 0.46 3.32 -39.36
CA TYR A 31 1.88 3.33 -39.00
C TYR A 31 2.39 1.99 -38.45
N ALA A 32 1.58 1.10 -37.86
CA ALA A 32 2.13 -0.08 -37.20
C ALA A 32 2.80 -1.07 -38.16
N GLU A 33 2.16 -1.53 -39.25
CA GLU A 33 2.78 -2.52 -40.15
C GLU A 33 4.03 -1.98 -40.86
N ASN A 34 3.98 -0.71 -41.29
CA ASN A 34 5.05 -0.03 -42.03
C ASN A 34 6.16 0.58 -41.15
N LEU A 35 5.94 0.71 -39.84
CA LEU A 35 7.00 1.13 -38.91
C LEU A 35 7.90 -0.06 -38.57
N ASN A 36 9.19 0.14 -38.75
CA ASN A 36 10.21 -0.75 -38.18
C ASN A 36 10.42 -0.48 -36.67
N ASN A 37 9.32 -0.30 -35.92
CA ASN A 37 9.33 -0.01 -34.49
C ASN A 37 8.50 -1.06 -33.73
N ALA A 38 9.20 -1.94 -33.01
CA ALA A 38 8.59 -3.05 -32.28
C ALA A 38 7.72 -2.59 -31.10
N ALA A 39 8.07 -1.48 -30.42
CA ALA A 39 7.28 -0.93 -29.33
C ALA A 39 5.94 -0.40 -29.82
N ALA A 40 5.95 0.39 -30.90
CA ALA A 40 4.72 0.92 -31.50
C ALA A 40 3.78 -0.20 -31.96
N LYS A 41 4.33 -1.24 -32.62
CA LYS A 41 3.58 -2.46 -32.99
C LYS A 41 2.97 -3.13 -31.77
N SER A 42 3.76 -3.31 -30.71
CA SER A 42 3.31 -3.96 -29.48
C SER A 42 2.13 -3.23 -28.83
N PHE A 43 2.24 -1.91 -28.63
CA PHE A 43 1.16 -1.10 -28.07
C PHE A 43 -0.08 -1.07 -28.96
N ALA A 44 0.10 -0.91 -30.28
CA ALA A 44 -1.03 -0.87 -31.21
C ALA A 44 -1.85 -2.18 -31.18
N TYR A 45 -1.17 -3.34 -31.26
CA TYR A 45 -1.82 -4.64 -31.14
C TYR A 45 -2.44 -4.86 -29.76
N GLY A 46 -1.75 -4.47 -28.69
CA GLY A 46 -2.21 -4.69 -27.32
C GLY A 46 -3.49 -3.90 -27.01
N TYR A 47 -3.50 -2.60 -27.34
CA TYR A 47 -4.68 -1.75 -27.18
C TYR A 47 -5.84 -2.15 -28.10
N LEU A 48 -5.57 -2.52 -29.36
CA LEU A 48 -6.63 -3.03 -30.23
C LEU A 48 -7.21 -4.34 -29.68
N GLY A 49 -6.37 -5.25 -29.18
CA GLY A 49 -6.82 -6.44 -28.47
C GLY A 49 -7.67 -6.09 -27.23
N GLN A 50 -7.38 -4.98 -26.55
CA GLN A 50 -8.12 -4.56 -25.35
C GLN A 50 -9.50 -4.01 -25.72
N LEU A 51 -9.60 -3.31 -26.85
CA LEU A 51 -10.89 -2.89 -27.40
C LEU A 51 -11.76 -4.11 -27.74
N TYR A 52 -11.20 -5.14 -28.39
CA TYR A 52 -11.94 -6.37 -28.66
C TYR A 52 -12.27 -7.17 -27.40
N GLU A 53 -11.39 -7.17 -26.38
CA GLU A 53 -11.67 -7.75 -25.08
C GLU A 53 -12.88 -7.08 -24.42
N ASN A 54 -12.94 -5.74 -24.44
CA ASN A 54 -14.05 -4.96 -23.92
C ASN A 54 -15.37 -5.23 -24.68
N ASP A 55 -15.29 -5.48 -25.99
CA ASP A 55 -16.41 -5.89 -26.84
C ASP A 55 -16.74 -7.40 -26.71
N LYS A 56 -16.06 -8.13 -25.82
CA LYS A 56 -16.21 -9.58 -25.58
C LYS A 56 -15.89 -10.45 -26.80
N ARG A 57 -15.17 -9.92 -27.79
CA ARG A 57 -14.65 -10.65 -28.96
C ARG A 57 -13.33 -11.31 -28.59
N TYR A 58 -13.40 -12.32 -27.73
CA TYR A 58 -12.21 -12.91 -27.09
C TYR A 58 -11.24 -13.58 -28.07
N ASP A 59 -11.70 -14.15 -29.17
CA ASP A 59 -10.82 -14.80 -30.16
C ASP A 59 -9.97 -13.78 -30.92
N ASP A 60 -10.58 -12.66 -31.33
CA ASP A 60 -9.87 -11.53 -31.97
C ASP A 60 -8.90 -10.89 -30.99
N ALA A 61 -9.36 -10.63 -29.76
CA ALA A 61 -8.54 -10.10 -28.68
C ALA A 61 -7.31 -11.00 -28.42
N LEU A 62 -7.52 -12.32 -28.34
CA LEU A 62 -6.45 -13.29 -28.10
C LEU A 62 -5.38 -13.25 -29.20
N LEU A 63 -5.79 -13.17 -30.46
CA LEU A 63 -4.86 -13.07 -31.60
C LEU A 63 -4.00 -11.81 -31.49
N LEU A 64 -4.63 -10.66 -31.27
CA LEU A 64 -3.98 -9.37 -31.20
C LEU A 64 -3.06 -9.25 -29.99
N THR A 65 -3.49 -9.71 -28.81
CA THR A 65 -2.65 -9.75 -27.61
C THR A 65 -1.41 -10.64 -27.81
N ARG A 66 -1.53 -11.76 -28.55
CA ARG A 66 -0.36 -12.59 -28.90
C ARG A 66 0.59 -11.88 -29.86
N GLN A 67 0.07 -11.13 -30.84
CA GLN A 67 0.89 -10.29 -31.73
C GLN A 67 1.59 -9.14 -30.97
N ALA A 68 0.90 -8.58 -29.97
CA ALA A 68 1.45 -7.57 -29.07
C ALA A 68 2.63 -8.12 -28.27
N LEU A 69 2.47 -9.31 -27.67
CA LEU A 69 3.53 -10.04 -26.95
C LEU A 69 4.71 -10.37 -27.87
N PHE A 70 4.46 -10.89 -29.07
CA PHE A 70 5.50 -11.20 -30.03
C PHE A 70 6.33 -9.97 -30.42
N SER A 71 5.66 -8.82 -30.55
CA SER A 71 6.33 -7.54 -30.83
C SER A 71 7.11 -7.03 -29.60
N ALA A 72 6.55 -7.19 -28.39
CA ALA A 72 7.21 -6.82 -27.14
C ALA A 72 8.54 -7.56 -26.96
N GLN A 73 8.56 -8.86 -27.29
CA GLN A 73 9.74 -9.74 -27.15
C GLN A 73 10.95 -9.33 -28.00
N LYS A 74 10.78 -8.39 -28.95
CA LYS A 74 11.86 -7.85 -29.78
C LYS A 74 12.55 -6.64 -29.16
N ILE A 75 12.14 -6.21 -27.98
CA ILE A 75 12.59 -4.97 -27.32
C ILE A 75 13.58 -5.32 -26.21
N ARG A 76 14.69 -4.58 -26.13
CA ARG A 76 15.78 -4.86 -25.16
C ARG A 76 15.36 -4.71 -23.69
N GLU A 77 14.32 -3.91 -23.40
CA GLU A 77 13.76 -3.67 -22.05
C GLU A 77 12.26 -3.99 -22.01
N GLN A 78 11.89 -5.18 -22.49
CA GLN A 78 10.48 -5.55 -22.72
C GLN A 78 9.62 -5.80 -21.47
N ALA A 79 10.17 -5.86 -20.26
CA ALA A 79 9.44 -6.32 -19.07
C ALA A 79 8.21 -5.45 -18.77
N HIS A 80 8.37 -4.12 -18.80
CA HIS A 80 7.31 -3.13 -18.59
C HIS A 80 6.20 -3.16 -19.68
N ILE A 81 6.44 -3.77 -20.83
CA ILE A 81 5.43 -3.95 -21.88
C ILE A 81 4.83 -5.36 -21.81
N SER A 82 5.67 -6.36 -21.55
CA SER A 82 5.29 -7.77 -21.52
C SER A 82 4.30 -8.04 -20.39
N TYR A 83 4.46 -7.41 -19.21
CA TYR A 83 3.51 -7.63 -18.12
C TYR A 83 2.07 -7.23 -18.50
N LEU A 84 1.90 -6.10 -19.21
CA LEU A 84 0.60 -5.60 -19.65
C LEU A 84 -0.12 -6.64 -20.53
N TRP A 85 0.60 -7.18 -21.53
CA TRP A 85 -0.01 -8.11 -22.47
C TRP A 85 -0.15 -9.53 -21.90
N TYR A 86 0.72 -9.94 -20.98
CA TYR A 86 0.49 -11.17 -20.22
C TYR A 86 -0.71 -11.05 -19.27
N TRP A 87 -0.91 -9.88 -18.66
CA TRP A 87 -2.10 -9.61 -17.84
C TRP A 87 -3.38 -9.66 -18.69
N GLN A 88 -3.39 -8.98 -19.83
CA GLN A 88 -4.48 -9.03 -20.80
C GLN A 88 -4.76 -10.46 -21.29
N LEU A 89 -3.72 -11.21 -21.65
CA LEU A 89 -3.83 -12.62 -22.03
C LEU A 89 -4.47 -13.46 -20.92
N GLY A 90 -4.10 -13.19 -19.67
CA GLY A 90 -4.71 -13.82 -18.49
C GLY A 90 -6.21 -13.57 -18.39
N ARG A 91 -6.65 -12.31 -18.53
CA ARG A 91 -8.07 -11.93 -18.50
C ARG A 91 -8.87 -12.57 -19.64
N ILE A 92 -8.35 -12.53 -20.86
CA ILE A 92 -8.99 -13.15 -22.03
C ILE A 92 -9.15 -14.67 -21.83
N LEU A 93 -8.08 -15.35 -21.42
CA LEU A 93 -8.13 -16.80 -21.17
C LEU A 93 -9.06 -17.16 -20.00
N LYS A 94 -9.13 -16.32 -18.96
CA LYS A 94 -10.09 -16.45 -17.86
C LYS A 94 -11.53 -16.37 -18.38
N ALA A 95 -11.83 -15.38 -19.23
CA ALA A 95 -13.15 -15.20 -19.82
C ALA A 95 -13.55 -16.36 -20.75
N GLN A 96 -12.60 -16.97 -21.46
CA GLN A 96 -12.80 -18.16 -22.29
C GLN A 96 -12.91 -19.47 -21.48
N GLY A 97 -12.80 -19.43 -20.15
CA GLY A 97 -12.84 -20.62 -19.28
C GLY A 97 -11.53 -21.43 -19.23
N ASN A 98 -10.47 -20.98 -19.90
CA ASN A 98 -9.15 -21.63 -19.86
C ASN A 98 -8.37 -21.21 -18.61
N GLN A 99 -8.74 -21.76 -17.46
CA GLN A 99 -8.19 -21.38 -16.16
C GLN A 99 -6.68 -21.67 -16.02
N SER A 100 -6.18 -22.80 -16.55
CA SER A 100 -4.76 -23.13 -16.50
C SER A 100 -3.92 -22.18 -17.36
N GLY A 101 -4.40 -21.85 -18.56
CA GLY A 101 -3.78 -20.87 -19.45
C GLY A 101 -3.78 -19.47 -18.83
N ALA A 102 -4.89 -19.08 -18.20
CA ALA A 102 -5.01 -17.81 -17.49
C ALA A 102 -3.96 -17.72 -16.37
N ILE A 103 -3.89 -18.70 -15.46
CA ILE A 103 -2.91 -18.73 -14.37
C ILE A 103 -1.47 -18.62 -14.91
N ALA A 104 -1.14 -19.35 -15.97
CA ALA A 104 0.19 -19.28 -16.58
C ALA A 104 0.50 -17.87 -17.13
N ALA A 105 -0.47 -17.23 -17.79
CA ALA A 105 -0.32 -15.87 -18.30
C ALA A 105 -0.14 -14.85 -17.16
N TYR A 106 -0.96 -14.91 -16.12
CA TYR A 106 -0.82 -14.05 -14.94
C TYR A 106 0.52 -14.26 -14.21
N GLN A 107 1.01 -15.51 -14.11
CA GLN A 107 2.33 -15.78 -13.54
C GLN A 107 3.45 -15.12 -14.37
N GLN A 108 3.33 -15.13 -15.71
CA GLN A 108 4.26 -14.38 -16.55
C GLN A 108 4.10 -12.87 -16.36
N ALA A 109 2.88 -12.37 -16.18
CA ALA A 109 2.65 -10.96 -15.89
C ALA A 109 3.39 -10.54 -14.61
N VAL A 110 3.14 -11.23 -13.49
CA VAL A 110 3.80 -10.97 -12.20
C VAL A 110 5.33 -11.06 -12.31
N LYS A 111 5.86 -12.05 -13.04
CA LYS A 111 7.31 -12.20 -13.26
C LYS A 111 7.93 -11.02 -14.02
N ASN A 112 7.17 -10.36 -14.89
CA ASN A 112 7.65 -9.23 -15.70
C ASN A 112 7.36 -7.87 -15.06
N ILE A 113 6.66 -7.81 -13.92
CA ILE A 113 6.53 -6.57 -13.14
C ILE A 113 7.90 -6.26 -12.54
N GLN A 114 8.49 -5.14 -12.97
CA GLN A 114 9.73 -4.63 -12.37
C GLN A 114 9.36 -3.65 -11.27
N PRO A 115 9.88 -3.84 -10.03
CA PRO A 115 9.48 -3.03 -8.88
C PRO A 115 9.75 -1.53 -9.02
N VAL A 116 10.68 -1.09 -9.85
CA VAL A 116 10.98 0.33 -10.01
C VAL A 116 11.47 0.62 -11.42
N ARG A 117 10.79 1.58 -12.06
CA ARG A 117 11.03 2.29 -13.34
C ARG A 117 9.93 2.07 -14.35
N ILE A 118 8.78 2.65 -14.05
CA ILE A 118 8.10 3.44 -15.07
C ILE A 118 8.03 4.85 -14.49
N PRO A 119 8.78 5.84 -15.01
CA PRO A 119 8.29 7.20 -14.89
C PRO A 119 6.94 7.18 -15.62
N LEU A 120 5.85 6.98 -14.86
CA LEU A 120 4.47 6.94 -15.35
C LEU A 120 4.11 8.35 -15.83
N THR A 121 4.77 8.78 -16.89
CA THR A 121 4.42 9.96 -17.69
C THR A 121 3.40 9.59 -18.76
N MET A 122 2.90 8.34 -18.74
CA MET A 122 2.12 7.74 -19.82
C MET A 122 0.97 6.81 -19.34
N THR A 123 0.69 6.72 -18.04
CA THR A 123 -0.25 5.72 -17.49
C THR A 123 -1.34 6.27 -16.58
N ASP A 124 -1.50 7.60 -16.51
CA ASP A 124 -2.63 8.28 -15.87
C ASP A 124 -3.97 8.12 -16.62
N TYR A 125 -4.10 7.14 -17.52
CA TYR A 125 -5.34 6.83 -18.23
C TYR A 125 -5.61 5.33 -18.24
N PHE A 126 -5.90 4.75 -17.07
CA PHE A 126 -6.68 3.52 -16.99
C PHE A 126 -8.15 3.90 -16.79
N PHE A 127 -8.98 3.60 -17.78
CA PHE A 127 -10.42 3.83 -17.75
C PHE A 127 -11.10 2.79 -16.85
N ASP A 128 -11.57 3.20 -15.67
CA ASP A 128 -12.66 2.52 -14.97
C ASP A 128 -14.00 3.13 -15.42
N SER A 129 -14.99 2.27 -15.54
CA SER A 129 -16.35 2.48 -16.03
C SER A 129 -17.25 3.35 -15.15
N SER A 130 -16.68 4.23 -14.33
CA SER A 130 -17.44 5.22 -13.57
C SER A 130 -17.14 6.61 -14.14
N ASP A 131 -18.18 7.34 -14.52
CA ASP A 131 -18.18 8.64 -15.24
C ASP A 131 -17.53 9.82 -14.46
N GLU A 132 -16.51 9.59 -13.62
CA GLU A 132 -15.77 10.64 -12.93
C GLU A 132 -14.28 10.56 -13.26
N ILE A 133 -13.77 11.63 -13.90
CA ILE A 133 -12.33 11.90 -13.99
C ILE A 133 -11.87 12.29 -12.58
N ILE A 134 -11.48 11.30 -11.78
CA ILE A 134 -10.75 11.53 -10.55
C ILE A 134 -9.27 11.59 -10.93
N ASN A 135 -8.66 12.79 -10.85
CA ASN A 135 -7.21 12.94 -10.80
C ASN A 135 -6.69 12.36 -9.46
N PHE A 136 -6.81 11.05 -9.27
CA PHE A 136 -6.16 10.33 -8.20
C PHE A 136 -4.85 9.83 -8.77
N VAL A 137 -3.74 10.15 -8.12
CA VAL A 137 -2.50 9.40 -8.27
C VAL A 137 -2.86 7.95 -7.94
N THR A 138 -3.15 7.14 -8.95
CA THR A 138 -3.68 5.78 -8.76
C THR A 138 -2.69 5.03 -7.88
N SER A 139 -3.18 4.48 -6.77
CA SER A 139 -2.32 3.73 -5.86
C SER A 139 -1.70 2.54 -6.62
N PHE A 140 -0.47 2.15 -6.28
CA PHE A 140 0.16 0.94 -6.83
C PHE A 140 -0.79 -0.27 -6.79
N ARG A 141 -1.65 -0.33 -5.77
CA ARG A 141 -2.69 -1.34 -5.60
C ARG A 141 -3.73 -1.35 -6.72
N GLU A 142 -4.20 -0.19 -7.18
CA GLU A 142 -5.26 -0.07 -8.19
C GLU A 142 -4.76 -0.37 -9.61
N THR A 143 -3.49 -0.09 -9.91
CA THR A 143 -2.89 -0.35 -11.22
C THR A 143 -2.21 -1.73 -11.27
N THR A 144 -1.05 -1.84 -10.63
CA THR A 144 -0.18 -3.02 -10.70
C THR A 144 -0.64 -4.11 -9.74
N GLY A 145 -1.24 -3.74 -8.60
CA GLY A 145 -1.78 -4.67 -7.61
C GLY A 145 -2.89 -5.58 -8.14
N SER A 146 -3.73 -5.07 -9.04
CA SER A 146 -4.80 -5.84 -9.69
C SER A 146 -4.31 -7.15 -10.32
N VAL A 147 -3.12 -7.15 -10.93
CA VAL A 147 -2.50 -8.36 -11.52
C VAL A 147 -2.28 -9.46 -10.48
N TYR A 148 -1.79 -9.09 -9.29
CA TYR A 148 -1.53 -10.03 -8.20
C TYR A 148 -2.83 -10.56 -7.59
N PHE A 149 -3.81 -9.68 -7.34
CA PHE A 149 -5.09 -10.08 -6.76
C PHE A 149 -5.92 -10.93 -7.72
N GLU A 150 -5.90 -10.66 -9.02
CA GLU A 150 -6.56 -11.50 -10.04
C GLU A 150 -5.91 -12.89 -10.15
N LEU A 151 -4.58 -12.97 -10.06
CA LEU A 151 -3.88 -14.26 -9.99
C LEU A 151 -4.24 -15.02 -8.70
N ALA A 152 -4.22 -14.34 -7.56
CA ALA A 152 -4.60 -14.93 -6.27
C ALA A 152 -6.06 -15.42 -6.30
N ASP A 153 -6.99 -14.64 -6.86
CA ASP A 153 -8.39 -15.02 -7.06
C ASP A 153 -8.51 -16.32 -7.85
N LEU A 154 -7.83 -16.43 -9.01
CA LEU A 154 -7.85 -17.66 -9.82
C LEU A 154 -7.32 -18.88 -9.07
N LEU A 155 -6.23 -18.72 -8.32
CA LEU A 155 -5.65 -19.79 -7.50
C LEU A 155 -6.58 -20.21 -6.36
N LEU A 156 -7.22 -19.25 -5.69
CA LEU A 156 -8.18 -19.47 -4.60
C LEU A 156 -9.46 -20.14 -5.10
N GLN A 157 -9.97 -19.77 -6.26
CA GLN A 157 -11.11 -20.43 -6.89
C GLN A 157 -10.76 -21.88 -7.27
N GLN A 158 -9.58 -22.11 -7.85
CA GLN A 158 -9.13 -23.46 -8.18
C GLN A 158 -8.92 -24.34 -6.94
N ALA A 159 -8.45 -23.75 -5.83
CA ALA A 159 -8.25 -24.47 -4.59
C ALA A 159 -9.57 -25.00 -4.00
N ARG A 160 -10.70 -24.31 -4.22
CA ARG A 160 -12.02 -24.73 -3.74
C ARG A 160 -12.51 -26.04 -4.34
N SER A 161 -12.20 -26.29 -5.61
CA SER A 161 -12.62 -27.50 -6.33
C SER A 161 -11.54 -28.58 -6.43
N ALA A 162 -10.35 -28.35 -5.87
CA ALA A 162 -9.23 -29.28 -5.93
C ALA A 162 -9.22 -30.30 -4.77
N GLN A 163 -8.65 -31.48 -5.05
CA GLN A 163 -8.32 -32.49 -4.03
C GLN A 163 -7.29 -31.97 -3.03
N THR A 164 -7.26 -32.51 -1.81
CA THR A 164 -6.49 -32.02 -0.65
C THR A 164 -5.04 -31.64 -0.96
N ALA A 165 -4.25 -32.55 -1.56
CA ALA A 165 -2.84 -32.27 -1.85
C ALA A 165 -2.64 -31.14 -2.89
N LYS A 166 -3.52 -31.05 -3.90
CA LYS A 166 -3.47 -29.99 -4.92
C LYS A 166 -4.01 -28.68 -4.36
N ARG A 167 -5.02 -28.74 -3.49
CA ARG A 167 -5.61 -27.60 -2.78
C ARG A 167 -4.55 -26.87 -1.95
N ASP A 168 -3.79 -27.60 -1.13
CA ASP A 168 -2.77 -26.97 -0.27
C ASP A 168 -1.69 -26.26 -1.08
N LYS A 169 -1.27 -26.86 -2.20
CA LYS A 169 -0.34 -26.23 -3.14
C LYS A 169 -0.89 -24.94 -3.72
N LEU A 170 -2.15 -24.92 -4.14
CA LEU A 170 -2.82 -23.74 -4.71
C LEU A 170 -3.00 -22.64 -3.66
N LEU A 171 -3.37 -22.98 -2.42
CA LEU A 171 -3.50 -22.02 -1.33
C LEU A 171 -2.13 -21.40 -0.98
N LYS A 172 -1.06 -22.20 -0.94
CA LYS A 172 0.31 -21.70 -0.74
C LYS A 172 0.73 -20.77 -1.88
N GLN A 173 0.42 -21.12 -3.13
CA GLN A 173 0.67 -20.25 -4.27
C GLN A 173 -0.08 -18.92 -4.15
N ALA A 174 -1.37 -18.95 -3.80
CA ALA A 174 -2.17 -17.72 -3.62
C ALA A 174 -1.59 -16.84 -2.50
N ARG A 175 -1.24 -17.42 -1.35
CA ARG A 175 -0.56 -16.71 -0.25
C ARG A 175 0.73 -16.06 -0.74
N ASN A 176 1.60 -16.81 -1.41
CA ASN A 176 2.89 -16.31 -1.88
C ASN A 176 2.73 -15.16 -2.90
N VAL A 177 1.71 -15.21 -3.78
CA VAL A 177 1.41 -14.10 -4.70
C VAL A 177 1.07 -12.82 -3.93
N ILE A 178 0.29 -12.91 -2.86
CA ILE A 178 -0.03 -11.77 -1.99
C ILE A 178 1.19 -11.29 -1.21
N GLU A 179 2.10 -12.17 -0.81
CA GLU A 179 3.37 -11.77 -0.16
C GLU A 179 4.30 -11.03 -1.12
N ILE A 180 4.45 -11.52 -2.37
CA ILE A 180 5.22 -10.83 -3.41
C ILE A 180 4.61 -9.46 -3.72
N PHE A 181 3.27 -9.36 -3.78
CA PHE A 181 2.60 -8.07 -3.94
C PHE A 181 3.02 -7.08 -2.84
N LYS A 182 3.01 -7.51 -1.57
CA LYS A 182 3.38 -6.65 -0.44
C LYS A 182 4.85 -6.22 -0.49
N GLU A 183 5.73 -7.12 -0.89
CA GLU A 183 7.14 -6.79 -1.12
C GLU A 183 7.28 -5.74 -2.25
N THR A 184 6.56 -5.95 -3.35
CA THR A 184 6.62 -5.06 -4.52
C THR A 184 6.04 -3.69 -4.21
N GLU A 185 4.94 -3.63 -3.44
CA GLU A 185 4.34 -2.37 -2.98
C GLU A 185 5.30 -1.58 -2.07
N LEU A 186 6.06 -2.27 -1.20
CA LEU A 186 7.08 -1.61 -0.39
C LEU A 186 8.22 -1.09 -1.26
N GLN A 187 8.70 -1.87 -2.22
CA GLN A 187 9.76 -1.45 -3.14
C GLN A 187 9.34 -0.25 -4.00
N ASP A 188 8.09 -0.25 -4.46
CA ASP A 188 7.47 0.87 -5.17
C ASP A 188 7.38 2.11 -4.28
N TYR A 189 6.83 1.99 -3.06
CA TYR A 189 6.72 3.11 -2.13
C TYR A 189 8.08 3.78 -1.84
N PHE A 190 9.13 2.99 -1.62
CA PHE A 190 10.47 3.51 -1.33
C PHE A 190 11.31 3.81 -2.58
N GLN A 191 10.79 3.61 -3.79
CA GLN A 191 11.45 3.89 -5.08
C GLN A 191 12.90 3.38 -5.16
N HIS A 192 13.21 2.28 -4.46
CA HIS A 192 14.57 1.76 -4.33
C HIS A 192 14.59 0.25 -4.62
N GLU A 193 15.32 -0.14 -5.67
CA GLU A 193 15.65 -1.54 -6.02
C GLU A 193 16.35 -2.28 -4.86
N CYS A 194 17.05 -1.55 -3.99
CA CYS A 194 17.88 -2.09 -2.91
C CYS A 194 17.31 -1.81 -1.51
N LEU A 195 16.00 -1.86 -1.31
CA LEU A 195 15.52 -2.46 -0.05
C LEU A 195 15.78 -3.97 -0.11
N GLU A 196 17.05 -4.34 -0.21
CA GLU A 196 17.49 -5.63 0.31
C GLU A 196 17.27 -5.53 1.82
N LEU A 197 16.06 -5.83 2.25
CA LEU A 197 15.85 -6.30 3.59
C LEU A 197 16.69 -7.58 3.66
N GLN A 198 17.96 -7.46 4.04
CA GLN A 198 18.95 -8.54 4.21
C GLN A 198 18.53 -9.53 5.31
N THR A 199 17.25 -9.56 5.65
CA THR A 199 16.60 -10.68 6.30
C THR A 199 16.45 -11.79 5.29
N LYS A 200 17.28 -12.83 5.44
CA LYS A 200 17.07 -14.15 4.84
C LYS A 200 15.59 -14.51 4.98
N CYS A 201 14.82 -14.53 3.89
CA CYS A 201 13.41 -14.89 3.92
C CYS A 201 13.32 -16.29 4.53
N ILE A 202 12.71 -16.38 5.70
CA ILE A 202 12.53 -17.65 6.38
C ILE A 202 11.17 -18.18 5.95
N ASP A 203 11.13 -19.43 5.53
CA ASP A 203 9.88 -20.10 5.17
C ASP A 203 8.94 -20.08 6.39
N LEU A 204 7.78 -19.46 6.20
CA LEU A 204 6.79 -19.31 7.25
C LEU A 204 6.34 -20.68 7.78
N ASP A 205 6.33 -21.70 6.92
CA ASP A 205 6.00 -23.08 7.28
C ASP A 205 7.01 -23.66 8.30
N GLN A 206 8.23 -23.09 8.41
CA GLN A 206 9.29 -23.54 9.33
C GLN A 206 9.31 -22.79 10.67
N ILE A 207 8.72 -21.59 10.74
CA ILE A 207 8.78 -20.74 11.95
C ILE A 207 7.53 -20.87 12.81
N ILE A 208 6.36 -21.07 12.19
CA ILE A 208 5.09 -21.08 12.90
C ILE A 208 5.10 -22.24 13.92
N ASP A 209 4.89 -21.89 15.20
CA ASP A 209 4.73 -22.88 16.25
C ASP A 209 3.31 -23.47 16.30
N ALA A 210 3.10 -24.48 17.17
CA ALA A 210 1.79 -25.14 17.25
C ALA A 210 0.67 -24.22 17.78
N GLU A 211 1.04 -23.15 18.48
CA GLU A 211 0.13 -22.23 19.16
C GLU A 211 0.04 -20.87 18.43
N THR A 212 0.62 -20.76 17.23
CA THR A 212 0.65 -19.55 16.41
C THR A 212 -0.16 -19.75 15.14
N ALA A 213 -0.97 -18.75 14.78
CA ALA A 213 -1.61 -18.70 13.48
C ALA A 213 -1.41 -17.35 12.79
N VAL A 214 -1.30 -17.38 11.47
CA VAL A 214 -1.12 -16.20 10.62
C VAL A 214 -2.33 -16.05 9.70
N LEU A 215 -3.04 -14.93 9.80
CA LEU A 215 -4.21 -14.62 8.99
C LEU A 215 -3.85 -13.65 7.86
N TYR A 216 -4.21 -14.03 6.64
CA TYR A 216 -4.21 -13.16 5.46
C TYR A 216 -5.65 -12.87 5.05
N PRO A 217 -6.20 -11.71 5.42
CA PRO A 217 -7.45 -11.23 4.85
C PRO A 217 -7.19 -10.63 3.46
N ILE A 218 -7.82 -11.21 2.44
CA ILE A 218 -7.65 -10.86 1.03
C ILE A 218 -9.01 -10.36 0.53
N PRO A 219 -9.25 -9.03 0.54
CA PRO A 219 -10.45 -8.46 -0.05
C PRO A 219 -10.40 -8.60 -1.57
N LEU A 220 -11.46 -9.17 -2.15
CA LEU A 220 -11.69 -9.27 -3.60
C LEU A 220 -12.97 -8.51 -3.94
N PRO A 221 -13.19 -8.15 -5.23
CA PRO A 221 -14.32 -7.29 -5.61
C PRO A 221 -15.69 -7.80 -5.13
N ASP A 222 -15.89 -9.12 -5.17
CA ASP A 222 -17.16 -9.77 -4.87
C ASP A 222 -17.23 -10.40 -3.47
N ARG A 223 -16.10 -10.63 -2.80
CA ARG A 223 -16.02 -11.39 -1.55
C ARG A 223 -14.75 -11.09 -0.75
N LEU A 224 -14.70 -11.55 0.50
CA LEU A 224 -13.50 -11.57 1.33
C LEU A 224 -13.01 -13.02 1.48
N GLU A 225 -11.72 -13.24 1.21
CA GLU A 225 -11.06 -14.52 1.47
C GLU A 225 -10.17 -14.40 2.70
N LEU A 226 -10.32 -15.33 3.63
CA LEU A 226 -9.51 -15.43 4.83
C LEU A 226 -8.64 -16.68 4.70
N LEU A 227 -7.33 -16.50 4.55
CA LEU A 227 -6.37 -17.60 4.62
C LEU A 227 -5.75 -17.65 6.00
N LEU A 228 -6.07 -18.68 6.78
CA LEU A 228 -5.48 -18.94 8.09
C LEU A 228 -4.39 -20.00 7.97
N HIS A 229 -3.15 -19.58 8.18
CA HIS A 229 -1.97 -20.44 8.18
C HIS A 229 -1.60 -20.85 9.61
N ARG A 230 -1.50 -22.16 9.84
CA ARG A 230 -0.99 -22.81 11.05
C ARG A 230 0.17 -23.73 10.65
N ARG A 231 1.01 -24.15 11.61
CA ARG A 231 2.25 -24.93 11.38
C ARG A 231 2.19 -25.96 10.23
N ASN A 232 1.10 -26.71 10.09
CA ASN A 232 0.94 -27.71 9.03
C ASN A 232 -0.39 -27.61 8.26
N SER A 233 -1.14 -26.52 8.39
CA SER A 233 -2.43 -26.39 7.71
C SER A 233 -2.69 -24.98 7.22
N LEU A 234 -3.22 -24.87 6.01
CA LEU A 234 -3.64 -23.62 5.41
C LEU A 234 -5.12 -23.71 5.11
N THR A 235 -5.92 -22.99 5.90
CA THR A 235 -7.38 -23.04 5.78
C THR A 235 -7.89 -21.81 5.05
N GLN A 236 -8.71 -22.04 4.03
CA GLN A 236 -9.41 -20.99 3.30
C GLN A 236 -10.84 -20.89 3.82
N VAL A 237 -11.24 -19.69 4.23
CA VAL A 237 -12.62 -19.36 4.57
C VAL A 237 -13.09 -18.20 3.69
N THR A 238 -14.23 -18.37 3.05
CA THR A 238 -14.82 -17.35 2.18
C THR A 238 -15.98 -16.67 2.88
N VAL A 239 -15.97 -15.35 2.87
CA VAL A 239 -17.00 -14.51 3.47
C VAL A 239 -17.66 -13.68 2.36
N PRO A 240 -18.99 -13.75 2.18
CA PRO A 240 -19.69 -13.11 1.08
C PRO A 240 -19.92 -11.61 1.35
N ILE A 241 -18.85 -10.85 1.54
CA ILE A 241 -18.85 -9.39 1.68
C ILE A 241 -18.01 -8.77 0.57
N ARG A 242 -18.60 -7.86 -0.20
CA ARG A 242 -17.90 -7.15 -1.29
C ARG A 242 -16.87 -6.18 -0.72
N GLU A 243 -15.78 -5.97 -1.43
CA GLU A 243 -14.70 -5.05 -1.02
C GLU A 243 -15.22 -3.64 -0.69
N LYS A 244 -16.10 -3.09 -1.54
CA LYS A 244 -16.70 -1.76 -1.31
C LYS A 244 -17.48 -1.69 0.02
N ILE A 245 -18.30 -2.71 0.30
CA ILE A 245 -19.07 -2.77 1.55
C ILE A 245 -18.11 -2.90 2.75
N LEU A 246 -17.11 -3.77 2.64
CA LEU A 246 -16.09 -3.93 3.68
C LEU A 246 -15.37 -2.60 3.96
N HIS A 247 -14.97 -1.89 2.91
CA HIS A 247 -14.34 -0.56 2.99
C HIS A 247 -15.23 0.45 3.72
N ASP A 248 -16.52 0.55 3.36
CA ASP A 248 -17.47 1.47 4.00
C ASP A 248 -17.67 1.15 5.49
N GLN A 249 -17.71 -0.14 5.86
CA GLN A 249 -17.78 -0.57 7.25
C GLN A 249 -16.52 -0.20 8.04
N ILE A 250 -15.35 -0.30 7.42
CA ILE A 250 -14.07 0.08 8.06
C ILE A 250 -14.01 1.57 8.29
N ILE A 251 -14.38 2.38 7.29
CA ILE A 251 -14.47 3.82 7.44
C ILE A 251 -15.47 4.17 8.54
N SER A 252 -16.68 3.59 8.51
CA SER A 252 -17.71 3.85 9.52
C SER A 252 -17.28 3.45 10.93
N PHE A 253 -16.48 2.39 11.06
CA PHE A 253 -15.88 1.97 12.33
C PHE A 253 -14.78 2.93 12.79
N LEU A 254 -13.90 3.36 11.89
CA LEU A 254 -12.75 4.19 12.21
C LEU A 254 -13.13 5.65 12.43
N LEU A 255 -14.09 6.21 11.70
CA LEU A 255 -14.44 7.63 11.78
C LEU A 255 -14.79 8.11 13.20
N PRO A 256 -15.61 7.40 14.01
CA PRO A 256 -15.86 7.80 15.40
C PRO A 256 -14.66 7.61 16.33
N LEU A 257 -13.72 6.73 15.96
CA LEU A 257 -12.49 6.45 16.72
C LEU A 257 -11.36 7.42 16.37
N HIS A 258 -11.33 7.87 15.12
CA HIS A 258 -10.46 8.90 14.61
C HIS A 258 -11.03 10.22 15.09
N ASN A 259 -10.48 10.75 16.17
CA ASN A 259 -10.85 12.04 16.71
C ASN A 259 -10.54 13.11 15.64
N PRO A 260 -11.52 13.68 14.91
CA PRO A 260 -11.25 14.77 14.00
C PRO A 260 -11.08 15.98 14.93
N HIS A 261 -9.83 16.24 15.32
CA HIS A 261 -9.42 17.19 16.33
C HIS A 261 -9.90 16.86 17.76
N PRO A 262 -9.02 16.46 18.71
CA PRO A 262 -9.21 16.96 20.07
C PRO A 262 -9.24 18.48 19.92
N GLU A 263 -10.22 19.11 20.55
CA GLU A 263 -10.50 20.54 20.43
C GLU A 263 -11.38 20.89 19.22
N LYS A 264 -12.69 21.00 19.48
CA LYS A 264 -13.27 22.31 19.17
C LYS A 264 -12.33 23.30 19.83
N LEU A 265 -11.51 24.01 19.05
CA LEU A 265 -10.84 25.23 19.46
C LEU A 265 -11.94 26.09 20.10
N THR A 266 -12.14 25.99 21.40
CA THR A 266 -12.73 27.09 22.14
C THR A 266 -11.67 28.16 22.02
N ARG A 267 -11.81 28.99 20.98
CA ARG A 267 -11.19 30.30 20.89
C ARG A 267 -11.67 31.07 22.11
N ASN A 268 -11.04 30.83 23.25
CA ASN A 268 -11.08 31.80 24.34
C ASN A 268 -10.17 32.91 23.87
N VAL A 269 -10.73 33.77 23.01
CA VAL A 269 -10.24 35.14 22.87
C VAL A 269 -10.33 35.68 24.29
N ALA A 270 -9.18 35.89 24.93
CA ALA A 270 -9.14 36.69 26.14
C ALA A 270 -9.82 38.02 25.77
N ALA A 271 -11.04 38.22 26.27
CA ALA A 271 -11.78 39.43 26.04
C ALA A 271 -10.89 40.60 26.52
N SER A 272 -10.71 41.57 25.64
CA SER A 272 -9.82 42.74 25.73
C SER A 272 -8.37 42.53 25.27
N ALA A 273 -8.12 42.73 23.97
CA ALA A 273 -6.93 43.44 23.49
C ALA A 273 -7.06 43.73 21.99
N SER A 274 -6.69 44.94 21.60
CA SER A 274 -6.77 45.54 20.27
C SER A 274 -5.79 45.01 19.22
N ASP A 275 -5.18 43.84 19.42
CA ASP A 275 -4.15 43.27 18.53
C ASP A 275 -4.45 41.81 18.18
N LEU A 276 -5.06 41.57 17.01
CA LEU A 276 -5.33 40.23 16.49
C LEU A 276 -4.05 39.42 16.19
N SER A 277 -2.89 40.07 16.07
CA SER A 277 -1.59 39.42 15.82
C SER A 277 -0.97 38.76 17.06
N ALA A 278 -1.58 38.92 18.25
CA ALA A 278 -1.09 38.36 19.51
C ALA A 278 -1.97 37.23 20.08
N LEU A 279 -2.91 36.69 19.30
CA LEU A 279 -3.72 35.55 19.72
C LEU A 279 -2.90 34.25 19.68
N LYS A 280 -2.24 33.93 20.79
CA LYS A 280 -1.57 32.64 20.97
C LYS A 280 -2.64 31.57 21.20
N GLU A 281 -2.85 30.68 20.23
CA GLU A 281 -3.69 29.50 20.42
C GLU A 281 -3.04 28.59 21.45
N ILE A 282 -3.75 28.29 22.55
CA ILE A 282 -3.26 27.41 23.62
C ILE A 282 -4.17 26.18 23.66
N CYS A 283 -3.55 25.01 23.45
CA CYS A 283 -4.20 23.70 23.49
C CYS A 283 -4.35 23.25 24.95
N PHE A 284 -5.56 22.84 25.36
CA PHE A 284 -5.87 22.29 26.68
C PHE A 284 -6.77 21.06 26.55
N PRO A 285 -6.51 19.98 27.32
CA PRO A 285 -7.32 18.78 27.27
C PRO A 285 -8.73 19.03 27.80
N GLN A 286 -9.71 19.19 26.91
CA GLN A 286 -11.12 19.20 27.31
C GLN A 286 -11.57 17.79 27.71
N ARG A 287 -11.93 17.59 28.99
CA ARG A 287 -12.64 16.39 29.44
C ARG A 287 -14.06 16.41 28.86
N ARG A 288 -14.31 15.65 27.79
CA ARG A 288 -15.69 15.38 27.32
C ARG A 288 -16.35 14.29 28.18
N ASN A 289 -17.62 14.51 28.53
CA ASN A 289 -18.56 13.46 28.93
C ASN A 289 -18.76 12.50 27.73
N ARG A 290 -18.09 11.35 27.76
CA ARG A 290 -18.06 10.34 26.68
C ARG A 290 -19.30 9.45 26.68
N VAL A 291 -20.47 9.89 26.20
CA VAL A 291 -21.66 9.01 26.15
C VAL A 291 -22.56 9.13 24.90
N PRO A 292 -22.05 9.42 23.68
CA PRO A 292 -22.73 8.82 22.51
C PRO A 292 -21.83 8.16 21.47
N ALA A 293 -20.51 8.10 21.68
CA ALA A 293 -19.59 7.51 20.70
C ALA A 293 -19.65 5.98 20.60
N ILE A 294 -20.14 5.28 21.64
CA ILE A 294 -20.16 3.81 21.67
C ILE A 294 -21.16 3.26 20.65
N GLN A 295 -22.37 3.84 20.58
CA GLN A 295 -23.41 3.36 19.66
C GLN A 295 -23.00 3.51 18.19
N THR A 296 -22.24 4.57 17.86
CA THR A 296 -21.91 4.92 16.46
C THR A 296 -20.89 3.99 15.82
N PHE A 297 -19.97 3.38 16.58
CA PHE A 297 -19.02 2.41 16.01
C PHE A 297 -19.42 0.95 16.26
N LEU A 298 -20.39 0.67 17.14
CA LEU A 298 -20.73 -0.70 17.55
C LEU A 298 -21.27 -1.54 16.39
N GLU A 299 -22.20 -1.01 15.61
CA GLU A 299 -22.78 -1.68 14.43
C GLU A 299 -21.70 -2.02 13.37
N PRO A 300 -20.87 -1.05 12.94
CA PRO A 300 -19.71 -1.36 12.10
C PRO A 300 -18.76 -2.40 12.73
N ALA A 301 -18.47 -2.28 14.03
CA ALA A 301 -17.58 -3.22 14.73
C ALA A 301 -18.14 -4.65 14.75
N GLN A 302 -19.46 -4.82 14.96
CA GLN A 302 -20.11 -6.12 14.94
C GLN A 302 -20.10 -6.74 13.54
N THR A 303 -20.31 -5.92 12.51
CA THR A 303 -20.21 -6.35 11.10
C THR A 303 -18.79 -6.80 10.76
N LEU A 304 -17.78 -6.02 11.16
CA LEU A 304 -16.37 -6.37 10.97
C LEU A 304 -15.98 -7.62 11.77
N TYR A 305 -16.40 -7.75 13.02
CA TYR A 305 -16.18 -8.95 13.83
C TYR A 305 -16.81 -10.19 13.18
N SER A 306 -18.05 -10.07 12.72
CA SER A 306 -18.78 -11.16 12.06
C SER A 306 -18.13 -11.57 10.74
N SER A 307 -17.46 -10.63 10.06
CA SER A 307 -16.83 -10.87 8.76
C SER A 307 -15.38 -11.35 8.88
N LEU A 308 -14.59 -10.81 9.80
CA LEU A 308 -13.14 -11.06 9.89
C LEU A 308 -12.77 -12.12 10.93
N ILE A 309 -13.52 -12.21 12.03
CA ILE A 309 -13.11 -12.98 13.22
C ILE A 309 -14.00 -14.20 13.43
N LYS A 310 -15.32 -14.00 13.47
CA LYS A 310 -16.32 -15.03 13.76
C LYS A 310 -16.16 -16.30 12.92
N PRO A 311 -15.87 -16.25 11.61
CA PRO A 311 -15.71 -17.45 10.78
C PRO A 311 -14.50 -18.32 11.15
N LEU A 312 -13.55 -17.77 11.91
CA LEU A 312 -12.29 -18.43 12.25
C LEU A 312 -12.25 -18.97 13.69
N LEU A 313 -13.25 -18.65 14.52
CA LEU A 313 -13.22 -18.94 15.97
C LEU A 313 -12.99 -20.42 16.30
N SER A 314 -13.56 -21.35 15.52
CA SER A 314 -13.36 -22.79 15.72
C SER A 314 -11.92 -23.24 15.46
N GLN A 315 -11.19 -22.53 14.60
CA GLN A 315 -9.81 -22.83 14.21
C GLN A 315 -8.76 -22.15 15.10
N LEU A 316 -9.19 -21.28 16.01
CA LEU A 316 -8.34 -20.45 16.87
C LEU A 316 -8.37 -20.87 18.34
N GLN A 317 -9.12 -21.91 18.72
CA GLN A 317 -9.31 -22.32 20.12
C GLN A 317 -8.01 -22.69 20.84
N ASP A 318 -7.05 -23.26 20.10
CA ASP A 318 -5.75 -23.73 20.57
C ASP A 318 -4.60 -22.79 20.20
N ILE A 319 -4.91 -21.61 19.64
CA ILE A 319 -3.94 -20.61 19.20
C ILE A 319 -3.81 -19.54 20.28
N LYS A 320 -2.58 -19.33 20.77
CA LYS A 320 -2.25 -18.27 21.75
C LYS A 320 -1.76 -16.98 21.08
N THR A 321 -1.07 -17.13 19.94
CA THR A 321 -0.48 -16.03 19.21
C THR A 321 -1.13 -15.90 17.84
N TRP A 322 -1.71 -14.73 17.57
CA TRP A 322 -2.31 -14.46 16.27
C TRP A 322 -1.62 -13.30 15.58
N VAL A 323 -1.14 -13.57 14.36
CA VAL A 323 -0.50 -12.59 13.50
C VAL A 323 -1.46 -12.31 12.36
N ILE A 324 -1.78 -11.05 12.12
CA ILE A 324 -2.63 -10.65 10.99
C ILE A 324 -1.76 -9.87 10.01
N VAL A 325 -1.82 -10.24 8.73
CA VAL A 325 -1.10 -9.59 7.64
C VAL A 325 -2.12 -8.83 6.79
N PRO A 326 -2.58 -7.63 7.22
CA PRO A 326 -3.59 -6.88 6.48
C PRO A 326 -3.09 -6.39 5.13
N ASP A 327 -4.05 -6.02 4.28
CA ASP A 327 -3.83 -5.30 3.04
C ASP A 327 -4.74 -4.06 2.94
N GLY A 328 -4.30 -3.04 2.22
CA GLY A 328 -5.11 -1.85 1.88
C GLY A 328 -5.80 -1.22 3.09
N ILE A 329 -7.12 -1.05 3.01
CA ILE A 329 -7.96 -0.42 4.03
C ILE A 329 -8.02 -1.21 5.36
N LEU A 330 -7.61 -2.49 5.38
CA LEU A 330 -7.54 -3.27 6.61
C LEU A 330 -6.31 -2.92 7.46
N ARG A 331 -5.30 -2.23 6.90
CA ARG A 331 -4.09 -1.81 7.64
C ARG A 331 -4.39 -0.94 8.87
N PRO A 332 -5.21 0.13 8.80
CA PRO A 332 -5.51 0.98 9.96
C PRO A 332 -6.33 0.30 11.06
N LEU A 333 -7.04 -0.80 10.78
CA LEU A 333 -7.81 -1.51 11.81
C LEU A 333 -6.90 -2.17 12.87
N LEU A 334 -5.65 -2.47 12.53
CA LEU A 334 -4.85 -3.47 13.24
C LEU A 334 -3.67 -2.97 14.08
N PRO A 335 -3.40 -1.66 14.28
CA PRO A 335 -2.49 -1.29 15.36
C PRO A 335 -3.14 -1.25 16.75
N CYS A 336 -4.44 -0.95 16.94
CA CYS A 336 -4.93 -0.64 18.31
C CYS A 336 -6.43 -0.86 18.68
N THR A 337 -7.39 -1.21 17.81
CA THR A 337 -8.82 -0.96 18.17
C THR A 337 -9.68 -2.17 18.50
N MET A 338 -9.22 -3.41 18.38
CA MET A 338 -10.05 -4.60 18.62
C MET A 338 -9.92 -5.23 20.02
N VAL A 339 -9.33 -4.53 20.99
CA VAL A 339 -8.78 -5.17 22.21
C VAL A 339 -9.35 -4.61 23.50
N LYS A 340 -10.63 -4.85 23.82
CA LYS A 340 -10.99 -5.03 25.25
C LYS A 340 -12.38 -5.55 25.58
N HIS A 341 -13.36 -5.55 24.67
CA HIS A 341 -14.73 -5.95 25.06
C HIS A 341 -15.27 -7.20 24.39
N PHE A 342 -14.60 -7.79 23.39
CA PHE A 342 -15.19 -8.90 22.62
C PHE A 342 -14.37 -10.19 22.52
N LEU A 343 -13.14 -10.27 23.03
CA LEU A 343 -12.35 -11.50 23.01
C LEU A 343 -11.67 -11.74 24.37
N PHE A 344 -11.82 -12.98 24.83
CA PHE A 344 -11.49 -13.49 26.16
C PHE A 344 -10.01 -13.34 26.58
N ASN A 345 -9.81 -13.43 27.89
CA ASN A 345 -8.70 -12.96 28.73
C ASN A 345 -7.25 -13.42 28.47
N ASN A 346 -6.88 -14.18 27.43
CA ASN A 346 -5.53 -14.79 27.37
C ASN A 346 -4.82 -14.76 26.00
N LEU A 347 -5.21 -13.89 25.07
CA LEU A 347 -4.62 -13.84 23.72
C LEU A 347 -3.60 -12.71 23.58
N HIS A 348 -2.36 -13.07 23.21
CA HIS A 348 -1.33 -12.09 22.87
C HIS A 348 -1.40 -11.78 21.37
N TRP A 349 -1.81 -10.55 21.03
CA TRP A 349 -1.94 -10.08 19.66
C TRP A 349 -0.68 -9.31 19.23
N ARG A 350 -0.23 -9.52 17.98
CA ARG A 350 0.84 -8.72 17.36
C ARG A 350 0.49 -8.43 15.91
N SER A 351 0.35 -7.14 15.57
CA SER A 351 0.33 -6.69 14.17
C SER A 351 1.75 -6.66 13.64
N HIS A 352 1.97 -7.23 12.45
CA HIS A 352 3.25 -7.17 11.76
C HIS A 352 3.04 -6.63 10.35
N ARG A 353 3.82 -5.60 9.98
CA ARG A 353 3.93 -5.11 8.60
C ARG A 353 4.96 -5.98 7.85
N THR A 354 4.69 -7.28 7.77
CA THR A 354 5.59 -8.31 7.18
C THR A 354 7.01 -8.36 7.81
N PHE A 355 7.73 -9.48 7.60
CA PHE A 355 8.98 -9.89 8.27
C PHE A 355 8.84 -10.34 9.74
N VAL A 356 8.47 -11.60 9.97
CA VAL A 356 8.57 -12.24 11.29
C VAL A 356 10.06 -12.32 11.67
N SER A 357 10.54 -11.29 12.37
CA SER A 357 11.89 -11.27 12.94
C SER A 357 11.92 -11.96 14.31
N ARG A 358 13.06 -12.58 14.59
CA ARG A 358 13.32 -13.43 15.76
C ARG A 358 12.99 -12.70 17.07
N ASN A 359 12.30 -13.41 17.95
CA ASN A 359 11.94 -13.02 19.31
C ASN A 359 13.23 -12.77 20.12
N ARG A 360 13.68 -11.51 20.25
CA ARG A 360 14.52 -11.10 21.37
C ARG A 360 13.60 -10.75 22.52
N SER A 361 13.78 -11.43 23.65
CA SER A 361 13.19 -11.03 24.92
C SER A 361 13.51 -9.56 25.16
N PHE A 362 12.50 -8.70 25.12
CA PHE A 362 12.63 -7.31 25.52
C PHE A 362 12.66 -7.30 27.06
N GLU A 363 13.85 -7.43 27.63
CA GLU A 363 14.11 -6.83 28.93
C GLU A 363 13.83 -5.31 28.80
N PRO A 364 13.14 -4.67 29.74
CA PRO A 364 12.86 -3.24 29.69
C PRO A 364 14.16 -2.45 29.92
N GLU A 365 14.99 -2.33 28.89
CA GLU A 365 16.08 -1.36 28.87
C GLU A 365 15.48 0.04 29.06
N LYS A 366 16.18 0.88 29.84
CA LYS A 366 15.81 2.28 30.08
C LYS A 366 15.63 2.99 28.74
N LYS A 367 14.38 3.28 28.37
CA LYS A 367 14.05 3.86 27.07
C LYS A 367 14.41 5.34 27.05
N THR A 368 15.48 5.67 26.35
CA THR A 368 15.85 7.05 25.98
C THR A 368 14.95 7.53 24.83
N ILE A 369 14.43 8.75 24.92
CA ILE A 369 13.51 9.31 23.91
C ILE A 369 13.97 10.67 23.37
N LEU A 370 13.91 10.86 22.06
CA LEU A 370 14.06 12.17 21.42
C LEU A 370 12.68 12.71 21.09
N LEU A 371 12.35 13.87 21.65
CA LEU A 371 11.10 14.60 21.43
C LEU A 371 11.38 15.78 20.51
N GLY A 372 10.86 15.73 19.29
CA GLY A 372 10.94 16.79 18.30
C GLY A 372 9.56 17.36 17.96
N GLY A 373 9.44 18.66 17.73
CA GLY A 373 8.24 19.15 17.07
C GLY A 373 8.18 20.62 16.76
N LEU A 374 7.14 20.95 16.00
CA LEU A 374 6.89 22.27 15.45
C LEU A 374 5.46 22.69 15.78
N SER A 375 5.34 23.76 16.57
CA SER A 375 4.06 24.36 16.96
C SER A 375 3.81 25.68 16.24
N GLU A 376 4.87 26.37 15.83
CA GLU A 376 4.81 27.66 15.15
C GLU A 376 4.48 27.52 13.66
N ALA A 377 3.78 28.53 13.11
CA ALA A 377 3.56 28.63 11.68
C ALA A 377 4.86 29.05 10.99
N VAL A 378 5.37 28.19 10.10
CA VAL A 378 6.61 28.43 9.35
C VAL A 378 6.44 27.96 7.91
N GLN A 379 7.19 28.56 6.98
CA GLN A 379 7.27 28.09 5.58
C GLN A 379 5.91 27.95 4.87
N GLY A 380 4.92 28.76 5.28
CA GLY A 380 3.55 28.74 4.72
C GLY A 380 2.60 27.72 5.32
N PHE A 381 3.02 26.94 6.34
CA PHE A 381 2.15 26.00 7.06
C PHE A 381 1.53 26.66 8.31
N SER A 382 0.30 26.28 8.64
CA SER A 382 -0.40 26.78 9.83
C SER A 382 0.25 26.28 11.12
N SER A 383 0.09 27.03 12.21
CA SER A 383 0.55 26.61 13.54
C SER A 383 -0.14 25.32 14.01
N LEU A 384 0.57 24.51 14.78
CA LEU A 384 0.08 23.31 15.46
C LEU A 384 0.23 23.49 16.98
N PRO A 385 -0.64 24.29 17.63
CA PRO A 385 -0.47 24.65 19.05
C PRO A 385 -0.48 23.44 19.99
N CYS A 386 -1.17 22.36 19.62
CA CYS A 386 -1.21 21.13 20.41
C CYS A 386 0.12 20.36 20.45
N THR A 387 1.02 20.60 19.52
CA THR A 387 2.38 20.02 19.54
C THR A 387 3.09 20.35 20.85
N GLU A 388 2.98 21.59 21.33
CA GLU A 388 3.66 22.01 22.57
C GLU A 388 3.08 21.26 23.79
N TYR A 389 1.77 21.07 23.83
CA TYR A 389 1.09 20.30 24.88
C TYR A 389 1.45 18.81 24.84
N GLU A 390 1.42 18.19 23.64
CA GLU A 390 1.76 16.78 23.44
C GLU A 390 3.20 16.50 23.89
N LEU A 391 4.16 17.28 23.41
CA LEU A 391 5.56 17.07 23.74
C LEU A 391 5.86 17.33 25.22
N LYS A 392 5.22 18.32 25.86
CA LYS A 392 5.33 18.53 27.31
C LYS A 392 4.76 17.35 28.11
N SER A 393 3.63 16.81 27.69
CA SER A 393 3.02 15.66 28.34
C SER A 393 3.93 14.43 28.27
N LEU A 394 4.54 14.18 27.10
CA LEU A 394 5.53 13.11 26.94
C LEU A 394 6.81 13.39 27.72
N HIS A 395 7.29 14.63 27.75
CA HIS A 395 8.46 15.04 28.54
C HIS A 395 8.29 14.65 30.01
N THR A 396 7.14 14.96 30.63
CA THR A 396 6.84 14.59 32.02
C THR A 396 6.73 13.08 32.23
N LEU A 397 6.25 12.32 31.24
CA LEU A 397 6.12 10.86 31.37
C LEU A 397 7.46 10.13 31.32
N TYR A 398 8.48 10.71 30.66
CA TYR A 398 9.79 10.08 30.42
C TYR A 398 10.96 10.67 31.23
N ASP A 399 10.68 11.74 32.01
CA ASP A 399 11.36 12.50 33.10
C ASP A 399 12.88 12.40 33.38
N VAL A 400 13.65 11.46 32.81
CA VAL A 400 15.06 11.22 33.17
C VAL A 400 16.00 11.04 31.97
N HIS A 401 15.50 10.73 30.77
CA HIS A 401 16.33 10.31 29.63
C HIS A 401 15.83 10.80 28.27
N HIS A 402 15.56 12.10 28.14
CA HIS A 402 15.06 12.67 26.90
C HIS A 402 15.78 13.93 26.45
N LYS A 403 15.86 14.08 25.12
CA LYS A 403 16.23 15.35 24.49
C LYS A 403 14.98 15.96 23.91
N TYR A 404 14.79 17.25 24.17
CA TYR A 404 13.63 18.03 23.74
C TYR A 404 14.08 19.07 22.72
N LEU A 405 13.51 19.04 21.52
CA LEU A 405 13.76 19.98 20.41
C LEU A 405 12.42 20.53 19.96
N ILE A 406 12.16 21.82 20.16
CA ILE A 406 10.89 22.44 19.73
C ILE A 406 11.14 23.71 18.90
N ASN A 407 10.30 23.95 17.90
CA ASN A 407 10.34 25.13 17.03
C ASN A 407 11.77 25.40 16.53
N LYS A 408 12.37 26.55 16.88
CA LYS A 408 13.72 26.96 16.45
C LYS A 408 14.83 25.95 16.78
N GLU A 409 14.63 25.09 17.78
CA GLU A 409 15.58 24.02 18.09
C GLU A 409 15.33 22.75 17.26
N PHE A 410 14.11 22.56 16.77
CA PHE A 410 13.70 21.47 15.89
C PHE A 410 14.05 21.77 14.43
N THR A 411 15.35 21.69 14.13
CA THR A 411 15.92 21.82 12.79
C THR A 411 16.45 20.50 12.27
N ILE A 412 16.61 20.36 10.95
CA ILE A 412 17.16 19.15 10.33
C ILE A 412 18.54 18.82 10.92
N SER A 413 19.40 19.83 11.02
CA SER A 413 20.76 19.68 11.55
C SER A 413 20.76 19.23 13.02
N ASN A 414 19.99 19.89 13.89
CA ASN A 414 19.94 19.54 15.31
C ASN A 414 19.37 18.14 15.53
N LEU A 415 18.34 17.77 14.79
CA LEU A 415 17.74 16.45 14.84
C LEU A 415 18.78 15.38 14.49
N TYR A 416 19.47 15.54 13.36
CA TYR A 416 20.53 14.62 12.92
C TYR A 416 21.67 14.50 13.95
N GLN A 417 22.18 15.63 14.45
CA GLN A 417 23.28 15.62 15.41
C GLN A 417 22.90 14.90 16.70
N ASN A 418 21.68 15.09 17.21
CA ASN A 418 21.24 14.41 18.42
C ASN A 418 21.09 12.90 18.21
N ILE A 419 20.53 12.46 17.08
CA ILE A 419 20.36 11.03 16.77
C ILE A 419 21.72 10.34 16.58
N LYS A 420 22.66 11.02 15.91
CA LYS A 420 23.99 10.47 15.64
C LYS A 420 24.84 10.30 16.90
N HIS A 421 24.75 11.24 17.84
CA HIS A 421 25.63 11.29 19.02
C HIS A 421 25.02 10.67 20.29
N ASN A 422 23.71 10.41 20.31
CA ASN A 422 23.03 9.85 21.46
C ASN A 422 22.27 8.58 21.06
N ASN A 423 22.23 7.59 21.96
CA ASN A 423 21.49 6.36 21.73
C ASN A 423 20.04 6.56 22.18
N PHE A 424 19.15 6.95 21.26
CA PHE A 424 17.70 7.00 21.50
C PHE A 424 17.03 5.68 21.10
N SER A 425 16.23 5.13 22.01
CA SER A 425 15.37 3.97 21.73
C SER A 425 14.02 4.35 21.10
N ILE A 426 13.60 5.60 21.27
CA ILE A 426 12.36 6.16 20.73
C ILE A 426 12.66 7.54 20.13
N VAL A 427 12.14 7.81 18.93
CA VAL A 427 12.05 9.16 18.38
C VAL A 427 10.58 9.47 18.16
N HIS A 428 10.10 10.54 18.78
CA HIS A 428 8.74 11.03 18.60
C HIS A 428 8.80 12.43 17.98
N ILE A 429 8.07 12.61 16.88
CA ILE A 429 8.01 13.87 16.14
C ILE A 429 6.55 14.28 15.98
N ALA A 430 6.22 15.49 16.43
CA ALA A 430 4.92 16.12 16.22
C ALA A 430 5.09 17.37 15.33
N SER A 431 4.72 17.24 14.05
CA SER A 431 4.83 18.31 13.05
C SER A 431 3.91 18.01 11.86
N HIS A 432 3.82 18.96 10.91
CA HIS A 432 3.22 18.68 9.59
C HIS A 432 4.05 17.62 8.87
N GLY A 433 3.35 16.63 8.32
CA GLY A 433 3.95 15.60 7.47
C GLY A 433 3.11 15.43 6.22
N GLN A 434 3.79 15.30 5.08
CA GLN A 434 3.16 14.96 3.81
C GLN A 434 3.77 13.65 3.33
N PHE A 435 2.91 12.71 2.93
CA PHE A 435 3.33 11.42 2.37
C PHE A 435 2.62 11.26 1.03
N SER A 436 3.41 11.28 -0.05
CA SER A 436 2.96 11.19 -1.44
C SER A 436 3.55 9.94 -2.08
N ALA A 437 2.93 9.46 -3.16
CA ALA A 437 3.51 8.41 -3.99
C ALA A 437 4.85 8.85 -4.62
N ASN A 438 5.02 10.16 -4.84
CA ASN A 438 6.30 10.74 -5.21
C ASN A 438 7.12 11.05 -3.95
N LEU A 439 8.28 10.41 -3.79
CA LEU A 439 9.15 10.64 -2.65
C LEU A 439 9.67 12.08 -2.54
N GLU A 440 9.80 12.79 -3.67
CA GLU A 440 10.23 14.20 -3.68
C GLU A 440 9.20 15.13 -2.98
N ASP A 441 7.92 14.73 -2.96
CA ASP A 441 6.83 15.45 -2.32
C ASP A 441 6.58 14.97 -0.87
N THR A 442 7.32 13.96 -0.41
CA THR A 442 7.19 13.40 0.94
C THR A 442 8.16 14.08 1.88
N PHE A 443 7.64 14.71 2.95
CA PHE A 443 8.46 15.43 3.92
C PHE A 443 7.86 15.44 5.33
N ILE A 444 8.73 15.64 6.31
CA ILE A 444 8.37 16.12 7.65
C ILE A 444 8.85 17.56 7.76
N LEU A 445 7.96 18.48 8.14
CA LEU A 445 8.30 19.89 8.27
C LEU A 445 9.15 20.09 9.53
N THR A 446 10.33 20.68 9.37
CA THR A 446 11.14 21.19 10.49
C THR A 446 11.12 22.72 10.46
N TYR A 447 11.70 23.39 11.46
CA TYR A 447 11.63 24.84 11.52
C TYR A 447 12.36 25.53 10.35
N ASP A 448 13.52 25.00 9.97
CA ASP A 448 14.39 25.57 8.93
C ASP A 448 14.02 25.13 7.52
N ASP A 449 13.61 23.88 7.31
CA ASP A 449 13.24 23.37 5.98
C ASP A 449 12.31 22.13 6.05
N LYS A 450 11.92 21.62 4.89
CA LYS A 450 11.23 20.33 4.71
C LYS A 450 12.26 19.21 4.70
N MET A 451 12.21 18.33 5.70
CA MET A 451 13.06 17.15 5.76
C MET A 451 12.48 16.05 4.86
N SER A 452 13.20 15.69 3.79
CA SER A 452 12.77 14.65 2.86
C SER A 452 12.90 13.24 3.45
N MET A 453 12.24 12.26 2.83
CA MET A 453 12.37 10.86 3.26
C MET A 453 13.81 10.34 3.15
N ASP A 454 14.55 10.73 2.11
CA ASP A 454 15.96 10.35 1.94
C ASP A 454 16.82 10.85 3.09
N GLN A 455 16.61 12.11 3.50
CA GLN A 455 17.29 12.69 4.66
C GLN A 455 16.92 11.93 5.93
N LEU A 456 15.65 11.55 6.10
CA LEU A 456 15.22 10.74 7.23
C LEU A 456 15.89 9.35 7.21
N LEU A 457 15.94 8.66 6.07
CA LEU A 457 16.60 7.35 5.96
C LEU A 457 18.11 7.46 6.23
N SER A 458 18.80 8.45 5.62
CA SER A 458 20.24 8.66 5.82
C SER A 458 20.59 9.08 7.25
N ASN A 459 19.67 9.78 7.92
CA ASN A 459 19.90 10.35 9.25
C ASN A 459 19.50 9.41 10.39
N PHE A 460 18.52 8.52 10.17
CA PHE A 460 17.94 7.68 11.23
C PHE A 460 18.30 6.19 11.10
N ILE A 461 18.56 5.68 9.89
CA ILE A 461 18.77 4.22 9.65
C ILE A 461 20.26 3.86 9.45
N GLY A 462 21.15 4.87 9.44
CA GLY A 462 22.59 4.74 9.14
C GLY A 462 23.49 4.09 10.19
N ASN A 463 22.97 3.30 11.14
CA ASN A 463 23.81 2.46 12.03
C ASN A 463 23.95 1.00 11.58
N TYR A 464 23.33 0.62 10.47
CA TYR A 464 23.78 -0.54 9.68
C TYR A 464 24.80 0.00 8.68
N LYS A 465 26.02 -0.55 8.66
CA LYS A 465 27.08 -0.18 7.71
C LYS A 465 26.57 -0.26 6.27
N THR A 466 26.02 0.83 5.73
CA THR A 466 25.65 0.94 4.33
C THR A 466 26.86 1.38 3.53
N LEU A 467 27.18 0.59 2.51
CA LEU A 467 27.94 1.03 1.35
C LEU A 467 27.37 2.36 0.83
N PRO A 468 28.22 3.27 0.31
CA PRO A 468 27.79 4.61 -0.05
C PRO A 468 26.71 4.59 -1.13
N PHE A 469 25.60 5.29 -0.89
CA PHE A 469 24.61 5.64 -1.91
C PHE A 469 25.28 6.44 -3.03
N PRO A 470 25.42 5.90 -4.25
CA PRO A 470 25.97 6.67 -5.34
C PRO A 470 24.88 7.60 -5.88
N ARG A 471 25.04 8.90 -5.64
CA ARG A 471 24.35 9.95 -6.42
C ARG A 471 24.53 9.66 -7.90
N ARG A 472 23.41 9.68 -8.65
CA ARG A 472 23.29 9.80 -10.12
C ARG A 472 24.60 9.53 -10.87
N LYS A 473 25.02 8.27 -10.97
CA LYS A 473 25.99 7.86 -11.98
C LYS A 473 25.43 6.66 -12.73
N HIS A 474 25.36 6.80 -14.04
CA HIS A 474 24.94 5.76 -14.96
C HIS A 474 25.76 4.49 -14.67
N CYS A 475 25.12 3.44 -14.17
CA CYS A 475 25.72 2.12 -14.09
C CYS A 475 25.90 1.60 -15.52
N LYS A 476 27.09 1.79 -16.08
CA LYS A 476 27.55 1.06 -17.26
C LYS A 476 27.54 -0.43 -16.91
N MET A 477 26.73 -1.21 -17.64
CA MET A 477 26.84 -2.67 -17.65
C MET A 477 28.28 -3.07 -17.94
N LEU A 478 28.95 -3.70 -16.99
CA LEU A 478 30.13 -4.50 -17.28
C LEU A 478 29.66 -5.87 -17.75
N LYS A 479 29.73 -6.07 -19.06
CA LYS A 479 29.74 -7.39 -19.68
C LYS A 479 30.91 -8.20 -19.13
N LYS A 480 30.67 -9.44 -18.72
CA LYS A 480 31.47 -10.59 -19.12
C LYS A 480 30.55 -11.76 -19.40
#